data_AF-A0A401QAR3-F1
#
_entry.id   AF-A0A401QAR3-F1
#
_cell.length_a   1.000
_cell.length_b   1.000
_cell.length_c   1.000
_cell.angle_alpha   90.00
_cell.angle_beta   90.00
_cell.angle_gamma   90.00
#
_symmetry.space_group_name_H-M   'P 1'
#
loop_
_entity.id
_entity.type
_entity.pdbx_description
1 polymer ?
#
loop_
_entity_poly.entity_id
_entity_poly.type
_entity_poly.pdbx_seq_one_letter_code
_entity_poly.pdbx_strand_id
1 'polypeptide(L)'
;TPSHLNVHQIRDALLKIEDVHSVQDLNVWSLTMGKTAAIVHLQLIPDSFSRWEDVQSKARQILLCTYGMYQCTVQLQIFKETLNNVCTKCRSVDA
;
A
#
# COMPACT_ATOMS: atom_id res chain seq x y z
N THR A 1 6.29 -14.94 6.37
CA THR A 1 4.82 -14.83 6.23
C THR A 1 4.17 -16.05 6.86
N PRO A 2 3.12 -15.91 7.68
CA PRO A 2 2.35 -17.06 8.16
C PRO A 2 1.87 -17.91 6.98
N SER A 3 2.04 -19.23 7.06
CA SER A 3 1.88 -20.15 5.92
C SER A 3 0.49 -20.16 5.28
N HIS A 4 -0.53 -19.69 5.99
CA HIS A 4 -1.93 -19.66 5.55
C HIS A 4 -2.34 -18.34 4.87
N LEU A 5 -1.49 -17.31 4.87
CA LEU A 5 -1.83 -15.99 4.33
C LEU A 5 -1.19 -15.76 2.97
N ASN A 6 -2.02 -15.63 1.94
CA ASN A 6 -1.59 -15.29 0.60
C ASN A 6 -1.43 -13.77 0.46
N VAL A 7 -0.19 -13.29 0.58
CA VAL A 7 0.14 -11.85 0.48
C VAL A 7 -0.24 -11.26 -0.88
N HIS A 8 -0.22 -12.05 -1.95
CA HIS A 8 -0.67 -11.58 -3.27
C HIS A 8 -2.17 -11.28 -3.28
N GLN A 9 -3.00 -12.16 -2.71
CA GLN A 9 -4.44 -11.91 -2.61
C GLN A 9 -4.76 -10.69 -1.74
N ILE A 10 -4.03 -10.49 -0.63
CA ILE A 10 -4.17 -9.29 0.19
C ILE A 10 -3.84 -8.04 -0.63
N ARG A 11 -2.73 -8.06 -1.37
CA ARG A 11 -2.32 -6.95 -2.24
C ARG A 11 -3.40 -6.64 -3.28
N ASP A 12 -3.91 -7.66 -3.97
CA ASP A 12 -4.93 -7.50 -4.99
C ASP A 12 -6.24 -6.95 -4.41
N ALA A 13 -6.62 -7.36 -3.20
CA ALA A 13 -7.79 -6.82 -2.52
C ALA A 13 -7.61 -5.34 -2.13
N LEU A 14 -6.42 -4.95 -1.66
CA LEU A 14 -6.11 -3.57 -1.32
C LEU A 14 -6.03 -2.66 -2.56
N LEU A 15 -5.51 -3.17 -3.69
CA LEU A 15 -5.48 -2.46 -4.97
C LEU A 15 -6.87 -2.19 -5.56
N LYS A 16 -7.89 -2.94 -5.16
CA LYS A 16 -9.28 -2.75 -5.59
C LYS A 16 -10.03 -1.68 -4.80
N ILE A 17 -9.43 -1.14 -3.74
CA ILE A 17 -10.03 0.00 -3.03
C ILE A 17 -9.98 1.20 -3.96
N GLU A 18 -11.11 1.91 -4.07
CA GLU A 18 -11.17 3.15 -4.83
C GLU A 18 -10.07 4.12 -4.35
N ASP A 19 -9.48 4.86 -5.28
CA ASP A 19 -8.42 5.85 -5.04
C ASP A 19 -7.05 5.31 -4.64
N VAL A 20 -6.88 3.99 -4.48
CA VAL A 20 -5.56 3.40 -4.31
C VAL A 20 -4.86 3.31 -5.67
N HIS A 21 -3.80 4.08 -5.84
CA HIS A 21 -2.91 4.02 -6.99
C HIS A 21 -1.99 2.79 -6.92
N SER A 22 -1.37 2.53 -5.77
CA SER A 22 -0.49 1.37 -5.61
C SER A 22 -0.37 0.93 -4.15
N VAL A 23 -0.15 -0.37 -3.95
CA VAL A 23 0.22 -0.96 -2.66
C VAL A 23 1.73 -1.14 -2.62
N GLN A 24 2.39 -0.58 -1.61
CA GLN A 24 3.83 -0.68 -1.36
C GLN A 24 4.07 -1.24 0.05
N ASP A 25 5.23 -1.86 0.25
CA ASP A 25 5.72 -2.29 1.57
C ASP A 25 4.71 -3.10 2.41
N LEU A 26 3.88 -3.93 1.75
CA LEU A 26 2.96 -4.83 2.43
C LEU A 26 3.76 -5.94 3.13
N ASN A 27 3.85 -5.83 4.45
CA ASN A 27 4.57 -6.75 5.31
C ASN A 27 3.62 -7.41 6.29
N VAL A 28 3.72 -8.73 6.43
CA VAL A 28 2.85 -9.55 7.29
C VAL A 28 3.70 -10.49 8.13
N TRP A 29 3.51 -10.45 9.46
CA TRP A 29 4.27 -11.29 10.40
C TRP A 29 3.41 -11.82 11.54
N SER A 30 3.85 -12.93 12.13
CA SER A 30 3.23 -13.54 13.30
C SER A 30 3.85 -12.94 14.56
N LEU A 31 3.03 -12.45 15.49
CA LEU A 31 3.46 -12.03 16.83
C LEU A 31 3.53 -13.24 17.78
N THR A 32 2.53 -14.11 17.69
CA THR A 32 2.43 -15.41 18.37
C THR A 32 1.44 -16.29 17.60
N MET A 33 1.19 -17.52 18.06
CA MET A 33 0.20 -18.40 17.44
C MET A 33 -1.17 -17.70 17.35
N GLY A 34 -1.71 -17.62 16.13
CA GLY A 34 -3.02 -17.02 15.87
C GLY A 34 -3.05 -15.48 15.91
N LYS A 35 -1.95 -14.78 16.22
CA LYS A 35 -1.89 -13.31 16.19
C LYS A 35 -0.97 -12.83 15.09
N THR A 36 -1.57 -12.48 13.95
CA THR A 36 -0.86 -11.91 12.81
C THR A 36 -0.98 -10.39 12.79
N ALA A 37 0.10 -9.68 12.51
CA ALA A 37 0.12 -8.24 12.28
C ALA A 37 0.51 -7.91 10.84
N ALA A 38 0.02 -6.77 10.34
CA ALA A 38 0.35 -6.26 9.02
C ALA A 38 0.71 -4.77 9.04
N ILE A 39 1.69 -4.37 8.22
CA ILE A 39 1.90 -2.97 7.85
C ILE A 39 1.82 -2.86 6.34
N VAL A 40 1.18 -1.79 5.87
CA VAL A 40 1.10 -1.50 4.44
C VAL A 40 1.17 -0.01 4.18
N HIS A 41 1.81 0.35 3.08
CA HIS A 41 1.86 1.70 2.56
C HIS A 41 0.99 1.77 1.28
N LEU A 42 -0.04 2.60 1.29
CA LEU A 42 -0.88 2.83 0.11
C LEU A 42 -0.55 4.21 -0.48
N GLN A 43 -0.24 4.21 -1.76
CA GLN A 43 -0.22 5.42 -2.56
C GLN A 43 -1.64 5.67 -3.07
N LEU A 44 -2.17 6.86 -2.85
CA LEU A 44 -3.45 7.31 -3.37
C LEU A 44 -3.24 8.05 -4.69
N ILE A 45 -4.24 8.06 -5.56
CA ILE A 45 -4.19 8.87 -6.79
C ILE A 45 -4.08 10.37 -6.44
N PRO A 46 -3.42 11.19 -7.30
CA PRO A 46 -3.50 12.65 -7.22
C PRO A 46 -4.98 13.05 -7.14
N ASP A 47 -5.33 14.00 -6.26
CA ASP A 47 -6.70 14.49 -5.98
C ASP A 47 -7.55 13.70 -4.95
N SER A 48 -7.10 12.54 -4.47
CA SER A 48 -7.86 11.79 -3.45
C SER A 48 -7.52 12.13 -2.01
N PHE A 49 -6.92 13.30 -1.77
CA PHE A 49 -6.52 13.72 -0.43
C PHE A 49 -7.71 13.83 0.53
N SER A 50 -8.89 14.28 0.08
CA SER A 50 -10.07 14.41 0.94
C SER A 50 -10.70 13.07 1.33
N ARG A 51 -10.38 11.97 0.63
CA ARG A 51 -10.95 10.63 0.83
C ARG A 51 -10.04 9.69 1.61
N TRP A 52 -8.94 10.21 2.18
CA TRP A 52 -7.93 9.40 2.86
C TRP A 52 -8.50 8.58 4.03
N GLU A 53 -9.46 9.13 4.79
CA GLU A 53 -10.09 8.43 5.92
C GLU A 53 -10.91 7.22 5.47
N ASP A 54 -11.65 7.35 4.36
CA ASP A 54 -12.44 6.27 3.77
C ASP A 54 -11.53 5.14 3.26
N VAL A 55 -10.46 5.50 2.54
CA VAL A 55 -9.47 4.54 2.06
C VAL A 55 -8.78 3.84 3.22
N GLN A 56 -8.37 4.57 4.27
CA GLN A 56 -7.74 3.99 5.45
C GLN A 56 -8.69 3.02 6.15
N SER A 57 -9.95 3.42 6.33
CA SER A 57 -10.98 2.63 7.00
C SER A 57 -11.27 1.35 6.22
N LYS A 58 -11.38 1.44 4.89
CA LYS A 58 -11.60 0.28 4.02
C LYS A 58 -10.42 -0.69 4.04
N ALA A 59 -9.20 -0.18 3.95
CA ALA A 59 -7.99 -0.99 4.03
C ALA A 59 -7.88 -1.74 5.36
N ARG A 60 -8.14 -1.04 6.48
CA ARG A 60 -8.18 -1.65 7.81
C ARG A 60 -9.27 -2.70 7.92
N GLN A 61 -10.47 -2.44 7.39
CA GLN A 61 -11.57 -3.41 7.37
C GLN A 61 -11.18 -4.69 6.61
N ILE A 62 -10.57 -4.56 5.43
CA ILE A 62 -10.11 -5.72 4.66
C ILE A 62 -9.08 -6.53 5.46
N LEU A 63 -8.06 -5.87 6.02
CA LEU A 63 -7.01 -6.55 6.78
C LEU A 63 -7.54 -7.23 8.05
N LEU A 64 -8.31 -6.50 8.86
CA LEU A 64 -8.80 -7.00 10.15
C LEU A 64 -9.96 -7.98 9.99
N CYS A 65 -10.96 -7.66 9.17
CA CYS A 65 -12.21 -8.43 9.10
C CYS A 65 -12.19 -9.51 8.03
N THR A 66 -11.54 -9.30 6.88
CA THR A 66 -11.53 -10.29 5.79
C THR A 66 -10.36 -11.26 5.92
N TYR A 67 -9.17 -10.75 6.24
CA TYR A 67 -7.96 -11.55 6.37
C TYR A 67 -7.60 -11.93 7.81
N GLY A 68 -8.41 -11.51 8.80
CA GLY A 68 -8.27 -11.95 10.19
C GLY A 68 -7.00 -11.45 10.89
N MET A 69 -6.43 -10.32 10.46
CA MET A 69 -5.27 -9.74 11.12
C MET A 69 -5.65 -9.28 12.53
N TYR A 70 -4.79 -9.56 13.51
CA TYR A 70 -4.98 -9.11 14.88
C TYR A 70 -4.81 -7.59 15.02
N GLN A 71 -3.84 -7.04 14.28
CA GLN A 71 -3.60 -5.60 14.22
C GLN A 71 -3.00 -5.22 12.86
N CYS A 72 -3.22 -3.97 12.44
CA CYS A 72 -2.57 -3.44 11.25
C CYS A 72 -2.31 -1.94 11.33
N THR A 73 -1.24 -1.49 10.67
CA THR A 73 -1.00 -0.07 10.39
C THR A 73 -1.08 0.18 8.90
N VAL A 74 -1.88 1.16 8.51
CA VAL A 74 -2.04 1.59 7.12
C VAL A 74 -1.50 3.01 7.00
N GLN A 75 -0.37 3.15 6.32
CA GLN A 75 0.21 4.44 5.99
C GLN A 75 -0.31 4.88 4.62
N LEU A 76 -0.67 6.16 4.49
CA LEU A 76 -1.18 6.74 3.25
C LEU A 76 -0.26 7.85 2.76
N GLN A 77 -0.09 7.92 1.45
CA GLN A 77 0.62 8.99 0.77
C GLN A 77 -0.06 9.28 -0.57
N ILE A 78 -0.06 10.55 -1.01
CA ILE A 78 -0.47 10.87 -2.39
C ILE A 78 0.66 10.49 -3.33
N PHE A 79 0.33 9.71 -4.36
CA PHE A 79 1.25 9.40 -5.45
C PHE A 79 1.70 10.71 -6.10
N LYS A 80 3.01 10.94 -6.06
CA LYS A 80 3.64 12.01 -6.82
C LYS A 80 4.42 11.35 -7.93
N GLU A 81 3.99 11.58 -9.16
CA GLU A 81 4.80 11.17 -10.30
C GLU A 81 6.13 11.90 -10.19
N THR A 82 7.20 11.13 -10.01
CA THR A 82 8.54 11.71 -10.03
C THR A 82 8.79 12.06 -11.49
N LEU A 83 8.62 13.34 -11.84
CA LEU A 83 9.11 13.84 -13.10
C LEU A 83 10.59 13.49 -13.12
N ASN A 84 10.97 12.55 -13.98
CA ASN A 84 12.34 12.27 -14.33
C ASN A 84 12.83 13.56 -14.99
N ASN A 85 13.26 14.52 -14.18
CA ASN A 85 13.84 15.76 -14.63
C ASN A 85 15.15 15.39 -15.29
N VAL A 86 15.08 14.99 -16.55
CA VAL A 86 16.22 14.84 -17.44
C VAL A 86 16.83 16.23 -17.48
N CYS A 87 17.89 16.41 -16.71
CA CYS A 87 18.67 17.63 -16.70
C CYS A 87 19.10 17.91 -18.14
N THR A 88 18.54 18.97 -18.75
CA THR A 88 18.84 19.35 -20.13
C THR A 88 20.32 19.73 -20.32
N LYS A 89 21.04 20.03 -19.23
CA LYS A 89 22.50 20.26 -19.22
C LYS A 89 23.35 19.00 -19.08
N CYS A 90 22.75 17.87 -18.73
CA CYS A 90 23.45 16.62 -18.41
C CYS A 90 23.30 15.58 -19.52
N ARG A 91 22.71 15.97 -20.67
CA ARG A 91 22.64 15.14 -21.86
C ARG A 91 24.05 15.14 -22.48
N SER A 92 24.85 14.13 -22.15
CA SER A 92 26.09 13.91 -22.89
C SER A 92 25.73 13.71 -24.36
N VAL A 93 26.35 14.53 -25.22
CA VAL A 93 26.33 14.30 -26.66
C VAL A 93 27.32 13.17 -26.88
N ASP A 94 26.83 11.94 -26.87
CA ASP A 94 27.62 10.81 -27.35
C ASP A 94 27.68 10.93 -28.88
N ALA A 95 28.84 11.32 -29.37
CA ALA A 95 29.23 11.31 -30.78
C ALA A 95 30.14 10.12 -31.06
#